data_AF-A0AAD9UKN4-F1
#
_entry.id   AF-A0AAD9UKN4-F1
#
_cell.length_a   1.000
_cell.length_b   1.000
_cell.length_c   1.000
_cell.angle_alpha   90.00
_cell.angle_beta   90.00
_cell.angle_gamma   90.00
#
_symmetry.space_group_name_H-M   'P 1'
#
loop_
_entity.id
_entity.type
_entity.pdbx_description
1 polymer ?
#
loop_
_entity_poly.entity_id
_entity_poly.type
_entity_poly.pdbx_seq_one_letter_code
_entity_poly.pdbx_strand_id
1 'polypeptide(L)'
;MFLVFKIFLIYGLITRRGVLAQSTVRDSCSGVDDCEESARMWLEKLELSIGQMQQQIDAIQKEIQRPQEQPSRHGPHDCADVLAAGETESGIYTVWLADTGRQVDIFCDMDTDGGGWLVFQRRQSGTVDFFRDWSSYKSGFGNVSGEFWLGKFPPIFCVH
;
A
#
# COMPACT_ATOMS: atom_id res chain seq x y z
N MET A 1 -83.77 0.70 6.69
CA MET A 1 -83.24 0.44 8.04
C MET A 1 -83.10 -1.06 8.33
N PHE A 2 -82.57 -1.87 7.41
CA PHE A 2 -82.32 -3.32 7.62
C PHE A 2 -80.96 -3.81 7.09
N LEU A 3 -80.17 -2.95 6.44
CA LEU A 3 -78.83 -3.29 5.95
C LEU A 3 -77.71 -3.00 6.98
N VAL A 4 -77.91 -2.03 7.86
CA VAL A 4 -76.88 -1.59 8.83
C VAL A 4 -76.73 -2.58 10.00
N PHE A 5 -77.80 -3.28 10.39
CA PHE A 5 -77.76 -4.29 11.46
C PHE A 5 -77.06 -5.60 11.06
N LYS A 6 -76.99 -5.94 9.77
CA LYS A 6 -76.27 -7.14 9.31
C LYS A 6 -74.76 -6.97 9.27
N ILE A 7 -74.27 -5.73 9.14
CA ILE A 7 -72.83 -5.45 9.13
C ILE A 7 -72.24 -5.63 10.55
N PHE A 8 -72.93 -5.17 11.60
CA PHE A 8 -72.45 -5.32 12.99
C PHE A 8 -72.34 -6.78 13.48
N LEU A 9 -73.18 -7.69 12.98
CA LEU A 9 -73.08 -9.12 13.34
C LEU A 9 -71.89 -9.82 12.67
N ILE A 10 -71.48 -9.38 11.47
CA ILE A 10 -70.33 -9.95 10.77
C ILE A 10 -69.01 -9.46 11.41
N TYR A 11 -68.92 -8.18 11.77
CA TYR A 11 -67.73 -7.64 12.45
C TYR A 11 -67.60 -8.12 13.92
N GLY A 12 -68.70 -8.42 14.61
CA GLY A 12 -68.69 -8.97 15.98
C GLY A 12 -68.30 -10.46 16.07
N LEU A 13 -68.47 -11.23 15.00
CA LEU A 13 -68.06 -12.65 14.94
C LEU A 13 -66.61 -12.85 14.51
N ILE A 14 -65.99 -11.85 13.86
CA ILE A 14 -64.57 -11.90 13.47
C ILE A 14 -63.66 -11.58 14.67
N THR A 15 -64.08 -10.72 15.60
CA THR A 15 -63.26 -10.36 16.78
C THR A 15 -63.33 -11.36 17.94
N ARG A 16 -64.26 -12.32 17.94
CA ARG A 16 -64.38 -13.34 19.00
C ARG A 16 -63.69 -14.68 18.73
N ARG A 17 -63.01 -14.85 17.58
CA ARG A 17 -62.28 -16.09 17.24
C ARG A 17 -60.75 -15.98 17.32
N GLY A 18 -60.23 -14.85 17.83
CA GLY A 18 -58.78 -14.62 17.96
C GLY A 18 -58.18 -14.98 19.33
N VAL A 19 -58.98 -15.48 20.27
CA VAL A 19 -58.50 -15.94 21.59
C VAL A 19 -58.69 -17.44 21.64
N LEU A 20 -57.65 -18.21 21.32
CA LEU A 20 -57.36 -19.60 21.74
C LEU A 20 -56.44 -20.27 20.72
N ALA A 21 -55.13 -20.07 20.88
CA ALA A 21 -54.09 -21.06 20.54
C ALA A 21 -52.73 -20.47 20.93
N GLN A 22 -52.50 -20.38 22.23
CA GLN A 22 -51.20 -20.03 22.80
C GLN A 22 -50.54 -21.34 23.23
N SER A 23 -49.74 -21.93 22.35
CA SER A 23 -48.69 -22.89 22.73
C SER A 23 -47.78 -23.25 21.53
N THR A 24 -46.47 -23.31 21.81
CA THR A 24 -45.35 -23.77 20.96
C THR A 24 -45.01 -22.77 19.83
N VAL A 25 -43.90 -22.01 19.88
CA VAL A 25 -42.51 -22.46 19.91
C VAL A 25 -41.68 -21.41 20.66
N ARG A 26 -41.09 -21.83 21.78
CA ARG A 26 -39.90 -21.20 22.34
C ARG A 26 -38.70 -21.88 21.69
N ASP A 27 -37.69 -21.08 21.36
CA ASP A 27 -36.25 -21.40 21.45
C ASP A 27 -35.46 -20.97 20.21
N SER A 28 -35.09 -19.69 20.19
CA SER A 28 -33.73 -19.17 19.91
C SER A 28 -33.79 -17.72 19.43
N CYS A 29 -34.01 -16.79 20.36
CA CYS A 29 -33.57 -15.38 20.36
C CYS A 29 -34.42 -14.64 21.41
N SER A 30 -33.90 -14.51 22.62
CA SER A 30 -34.51 -13.73 23.69
C SER A 30 -34.13 -12.25 23.58
N GLY A 31 -34.79 -11.53 22.67
CA GLY A 31 -34.84 -10.06 22.69
C GLY A 31 -33.84 -9.32 21.79
N VAL A 32 -34.22 -8.10 21.38
CA VAL A 32 -33.41 -7.16 20.56
C VAL A 32 -32.20 -6.64 21.34
N ASP A 33 -32.26 -6.65 22.68
CA ASP A 33 -31.20 -6.15 23.56
C ASP A 33 -29.93 -7.03 23.57
N ASP A 34 -30.03 -8.33 23.30
CA ASP A 34 -28.90 -9.29 23.28
C ASP A 34 -28.04 -9.20 22.01
N CYS A 35 -28.67 -8.85 20.88
CA CYS A 35 -27.97 -8.57 19.61
C CYS A 35 -27.21 -7.24 19.65
N GLU A 36 -27.72 -6.25 20.39
CA GLU A 36 -27.07 -4.94 20.53
C GLU A 36 -25.81 -5.03 21.42
N GLU A 37 -25.88 -5.77 22.52
CA GLU A 37 -24.69 -6.04 23.36
C GLU A 37 -23.65 -6.89 22.62
N SER A 38 -24.08 -7.90 21.87
CA SER A 38 -23.19 -8.66 21.00
C SER A 38 -22.52 -7.75 19.95
N ALA A 39 -23.28 -6.88 19.28
CA ALA A 39 -22.73 -5.94 18.29
C ALA A 39 -21.75 -4.94 18.91
N ARG A 40 -22.03 -4.43 20.12
CA ARG A 40 -21.13 -3.55 20.88
C ARG A 40 -19.84 -4.26 21.25
N MET A 41 -19.92 -5.51 21.68
CA MET A 41 -18.73 -6.34 21.96
C MET A 41 -17.86 -6.53 20.72
N TRP A 42 -18.48 -6.76 19.55
CA TRP A 42 -17.74 -6.84 18.29
C TRP A 42 -17.15 -5.49 17.87
N LEU A 43 -17.84 -4.38 18.10
CA LEU A 43 -17.31 -3.03 17.84
C LEU A 43 -16.09 -2.71 18.72
N GLU A 44 -16.14 -2.99 20.03
CA GLU A 44 -14.99 -2.80 20.92
C GLU A 44 -13.80 -3.67 20.49
N LYS A 45 -14.04 -4.92 20.08
CA LYS A 45 -12.99 -5.81 19.58
C LYS A 45 -12.38 -5.31 18.27
N LEU A 46 -13.20 -4.73 17.39
CA LEU A 46 -12.75 -4.13 16.14
C LEU A 46 -11.92 -2.87 16.40
N GLU A 47 -12.36 -2.00 17.32
CA GLU A 47 -11.61 -0.79 17.71
C GLU A 47 -10.26 -1.14 18.33
N LEU A 48 -10.20 -2.17 19.19
CA LEU A 48 -8.94 -2.68 19.73
C LEU A 48 -8.01 -3.18 18.63
N SER A 49 -8.53 -3.91 17.64
CA SER A 49 -7.73 -4.40 16.52
C SER A 49 -7.27 -3.28 15.59
N ILE A 50 -8.12 -2.26 15.34
CA ILE A 50 -7.76 -1.05 14.58
C ILE A 50 -6.65 -0.28 15.33
N GLY A 51 -6.75 -0.14 16.65
CA GLY A 51 -5.71 0.50 17.47
C GLY A 51 -4.37 -0.23 17.40
N GLN A 52 -4.36 -1.56 17.42
CA GLN A 52 -3.14 -2.35 17.23
C GLN A 52 -2.51 -2.14 15.84
N MET A 53 -3.33 -2.08 14.80
CA MET A 53 -2.85 -1.81 13.44
C MET A 53 -2.34 -0.37 13.29
N GLN A 54 -2.98 0.60 13.94
CA GLN A 54 -2.51 1.99 13.95
C GLN A 54 -1.16 2.13 14.65
N GLN A 55 -0.92 1.41 15.74
CA GLN A 55 0.39 1.39 16.40
C GLN A 55 1.51 0.89 15.47
N GLN A 56 1.21 -0.09 14.61
CA GLN A 56 2.16 -0.55 13.60
C GLN A 56 2.41 0.52 12.53
N ILE A 57 1.36 1.22 12.09
CA ILE A 57 1.47 2.33 11.13
C ILE A 57 2.32 3.47 11.72
N ASP A 58 2.09 3.87 12.97
CA ASP A 58 2.83 4.94 13.63
C ASP A 58 4.32 4.58 13.81
N ALA A 59 4.62 3.31 14.10
CA ALA A 59 6.00 2.82 14.19
C ALA A 59 6.72 2.92 12.84
N ILE A 60 6.07 2.51 11.74
CA ILE A 60 6.60 2.61 10.38
C ILE A 60 6.76 4.09 9.98
N GLN A 61 5.78 4.93 10.29
CA GLN A 61 5.86 6.37 9.98
C GLN A 61 7.03 7.05 10.70
N LYS A 62 7.34 6.65 11.94
CA LYS A 62 8.49 7.16 12.69
C LYS A 62 9.84 6.81 12.04
N GLU A 63 9.92 5.69 11.34
CA GLU A 63 11.11 5.32 10.56
C GLU A 63 11.22 6.15 9.27
N ILE A 64 10.10 6.34 8.56
CA ILE A 64 10.03 7.16 7.32
C ILE A 64 10.31 8.65 7.61
N GLN A 65 9.79 9.18 8.73
CA GLN A 65 9.93 10.58 9.12
C GLN A 65 11.24 10.88 9.85
N ARG A 66 12.11 9.90 10.05
CA ARG A 66 13.43 10.15 10.62
C ARG A 66 14.17 11.09 9.67
N PRO A 67 14.58 12.30 10.12
CA PRO A 67 15.36 13.18 9.27
C PRO A 67 16.60 12.41 8.81
N GLN A 68 16.82 12.35 7.49
CA GLN A 68 18.06 11.89 6.86
C GLN A 68 19.15 12.91 7.17
N GLU A 69 19.48 13.05 8.45
CA GLU A 69 20.59 13.85 8.97
C GLU A 69 21.54 12.88 9.68
N GLN A 70 21.89 11.81 8.97
CA GLN A 70 23.13 11.11 9.23
C GLN A 70 24.11 11.64 8.20
N PRO A 71 25.22 12.30 8.58
CA PRO A 71 26.35 12.41 7.69
C PRO A 71 26.81 10.97 7.50
N SER A 72 26.32 10.35 6.44
CA SER A 72 26.62 8.99 6.11
C SER A 72 28.14 8.91 6.01
N ARG A 73 28.75 7.96 6.73
CA ARG A 73 30.18 7.64 6.58
C ARG A 73 30.54 7.18 5.14
N HIS A 74 29.54 7.12 4.27
CA HIS A 74 29.52 6.68 2.89
C HIS A 74 28.77 7.78 2.11
N GLY A 75 29.21 8.10 0.90
CA GLY A 75 28.64 9.17 0.06
C GLY A 75 27.20 8.88 -0.42
N PRO A 76 26.71 9.59 -1.47
CA PRO A 76 25.32 9.50 -1.92
C PRO A 76 24.94 8.06 -2.31
N HIS A 77 23.67 7.68 -2.10
CA HIS A 77 23.18 6.32 -2.38
C HIS A 77 22.48 6.20 -3.74
N ASP A 78 21.90 7.29 -4.23
CA ASP A 78 21.23 7.37 -5.52
C ASP A 78 21.38 8.77 -6.17
N CYS A 79 20.77 8.97 -7.33
CA CYS A 79 20.81 10.26 -8.03
C CYS A 79 20.02 11.36 -7.31
N ALA A 80 19.03 11.03 -6.48
CA ALA A 80 18.30 12.02 -5.71
C ALA A 80 19.18 12.59 -4.59
N ASP A 81 19.98 11.75 -3.92
CA ASP A 81 21.00 12.19 -2.97
C ASP A 81 22.08 13.04 -3.62
N VAL A 82 22.53 12.66 -4.83
CA VAL A 82 23.49 13.45 -5.60
C VAL A 82 22.91 14.84 -5.92
N LEU A 83 21.66 14.92 -6.34
CA LEU A 83 20.98 16.20 -6.59
C LEU A 83 20.82 17.01 -5.30
N ALA A 84 20.45 16.38 -4.19
CA ALA A 84 20.32 17.02 -2.88
C ALA A 84 21.65 17.54 -2.33
N ALA A 85 22.77 16.90 -2.71
CA ALA A 85 24.11 17.38 -2.41
C ALA A 85 24.52 18.63 -3.23
N GLY A 86 23.68 19.05 -4.20
CA GLY A 86 23.87 20.25 -5.00
C GLY A 86 24.48 20.00 -6.38
N GLU A 87 24.67 18.74 -6.78
CA GLU A 87 25.15 18.38 -8.11
C GLU A 87 23.99 18.44 -9.12
N THR A 88 24.05 19.38 -10.06
CA THR A 88 22.95 19.65 -11.01
C THR A 88 23.29 19.29 -12.46
N GLU A 89 24.49 18.78 -12.73
CA GLU A 89 24.90 18.41 -14.09
C GLU A 89 24.63 16.93 -14.36
N SER A 90 24.02 16.60 -15.50
CA SER A 90 23.86 15.20 -15.91
C SER A 90 25.21 14.55 -16.18
N GLY A 91 25.46 13.39 -15.60
CA GLY A 91 26.78 12.79 -15.65
C GLY A 91 26.88 11.46 -14.92
N ILE A 92 28.11 10.96 -14.84
CA ILE A 92 28.41 9.73 -14.12
C ILE A 92 28.78 10.09 -12.68
N TYR A 93 28.10 9.47 -11.73
CA TYR A 93 28.34 9.66 -10.31
C TYR A 93 28.59 8.31 -9.64
N THR A 94 29.45 8.33 -8.63
CA THR A 94 29.73 7.16 -7.80
C THR A 94 28.79 7.16 -6.60
N VAL A 95 27.97 6.12 -6.48
CA VAL A 95 27.04 5.93 -5.37
C VAL A 95 27.41 4.74 -4.50
N TRP A 96 26.98 4.77 -3.25
CA TRP A 96 27.23 3.73 -2.27
C TRP A 96 26.03 2.80 -2.12
N LEU A 97 26.25 1.50 -2.29
CA LEU A 97 25.23 0.49 -2.12
C LEU A 97 25.04 0.19 -0.62
N ALA A 98 23.88 0.54 -0.05
CA ALA A 98 23.59 0.39 1.38
C ALA A 98 23.83 -1.05 1.90
N ASP A 99 23.42 -2.07 1.14
CA ASP A 99 23.50 -3.48 1.57
C ASP A 99 24.92 -4.04 1.59
N THR A 100 25.78 -3.56 0.68
CA THR A 100 27.11 -4.15 0.46
C THR A 100 28.26 -3.23 0.83
N GLY A 101 27.98 -1.95 1.06
CA GLY A 101 28.99 -0.90 1.23
C GLY A 101 29.89 -0.70 0.01
N ARG A 102 29.51 -1.24 -1.15
CA ARG A 102 30.30 -1.13 -2.39
C ARG A 102 29.95 0.16 -3.13
N GLN A 103 30.93 0.72 -3.78
CA GLN A 103 30.74 1.82 -4.72
C GLN A 103 30.40 1.30 -6.12
N VAL A 104 29.50 1.99 -6.81
CA VAL A 104 29.16 1.74 -8.21
C VAL A 104 28.99 3.05 -8.95
N ASP A 105 29.41 3.06 -10.20
CA ASP A 105 29.23 4.21 -11.09
C ASP A 105 27.90 4.09 -11.83
N ILE A 106 27.11 5.15 -11.76
CA ILE A 106 25.79 5.25 -12.37
C ILE A 106 25.69 6.54 -13.18
N PHE A 107 24.82 6.56 -14.18
CA PHE A 107 24.51 7.79 -14.90
C PHE A 107 23.28 8.44 -14.28
N CYS A 108 23.42 9.68 -13.81
CA CYS A 108 22.33 10.50 -13.31
C CYS A 108 21.95 11.56 -14.35
N ASP A 109 20.67 11.61 -14.68
CA ASP A 109 20.07 12.70 -15.44
C ASP A 109 19.53 13.74 -14.44
N MET A 110 20.19 14.91 -14.45
CA MET A 110 19.86 16.04 -13.59
C MET A 110 19.10 17.15 -14.34
N ASP A 111 18.96 17.01 -15.66
CA ASP A 111 18.37 18.05 -16.52
C ASP A 111 16.87 17.79 -16.74
N THR A 112 16.46 16.53 -16.84
CA THR A 112 15.09 16.15 -17.20
C THR A 112 14.17 16.17 -15.97
N ASP A 113 12.98 16.78 -16.09
CA ASP A 113 11.89 16.72 -15.11
C ASP A 113 12.29 17.02 -13.65
N GLY A 114 13.22 17.96 -13.46
CA GLY A 114 13.70 18.37 -12.13
C GLY A 114 14.88 17.56 -11.59
N GLY A 115 15.43 16.64 -12.39
CA GLY A 115 16.67 15.92 -12.11
C GLY A 115 16.55 14.80 -11.08
N GLY A 116 17.70 14.23 -10.72
CA GLY A 116 17.79 13.13 -9.76
C GLY A 116 17.40 11.77 -10.33
N TRP A 117 17.38 11.63 -11.65
CA TRP A 117 16.96 10.40 -12.31
C TRP A 117 18.12 9.45 -12.54
N LEU A 118 18.01 8.23 -12.04
CA LEU A 118 18.90 7.13 -12.41
C LEU A 118 18.58 6.66 -13.83
N VAL A 119 19.56 6.74 -14.74
CA VAL A 119 19.41 6.19 -16.09
C VAL A 119 19.76 4.71 -16.09
N PHE A 120 18.75 3.87 -16.26
CA PHE A 120 18.90 2.41 -16.27
C PHE A 120 19.45 1.85 -17.60
N GLN A 121 19.11 2.52 -18.71
CA GLN A 121 19.53 2.14 -20.04
C GLN A 121 19.81 3.40 -20.85
N ARG A 122 20.90 3.41 -21.62
CA ARG A 122 21.23 4.50 -22.56
C ARG A 122 21.58 3.96 -23.95
N ARG A 123 21.01 4.58 -24.98
CA ARG A 123 21.25 4.32 -26.42
C ARG A 123 21.55 5.65 -27.10
N GLN A 124 22.62 5.71 -27.89
CA GLN A 124 23.07 6.94 -28.57
C GLN A 124 23.68 6.66 -29.93
N SER A 125 24.64 5.74 -30.01
CA SER A 125 25.49 5.50 -31.17
C SER A 125 25.23 4.17 -31.88
N GLY A 126 24.50 3.24 -31.26
CA GLY A 126 24.26 1.88 -31.77
C GLY A 126 25.49 0.98 -31.73
N THR A 127 26.51 1.35 -30.96
CA THR A 127 27.79 0.64 -30.85
C THR A 127 27.74 -0.58 -29.95
N VAL A 128 26.86 -0.58 -28.94
CA VAL A 128 26.68 -1.71 -28.04
C VAL A 128 25.55 -2.57 -28.54
N ASP A 129 25.82 -3.87 -28.71
CA ASP A 129 24.80 -4.84 -29.07
C ASP A 129 23.89 -5.17 -27.87
N PHE A 130 22.58 -4.96 -28.05
CA PHE A 130 21.53 -5.26 -27.07
C PHE A 130 20.85 -6.60 -27.32
N PHE A 131 21.17 -7.32 -28.40
CA PHE A 131 20.64 -8.67 -28.63
C PHE A 131 21.47 -9.70 -27.83
N ARG A 132 21.28 -9.70 -26.52
CA ARG A 132 22.03 -10.51 -25.55
C ARG A 132 21.18 -11.53 -24.84
N ASP A 133 21.85 -12.49 -24.22
CA ASP A 133 21.21 -13.52 -23.40
C ASP A 133 20.73 -12.97 -22.05
N TRP A 134 19.90 -13.75 -21.36
CA TRP A 134 19.36 -13.35 -20.06
C TRP A 134 20.44 -13.08 -19.01
N SER A 135 21.55 -13.80 -19.06
CA SER A 135 22.64 -13.62 -18.09
C SER A 135 23.26 -12.23 -18.20
N SER A 136 23.45 -11.71 -19.42
CA SER A 136 23.94 -10.34 -19.67
C SER A 136 22.96 -9.28 -19.15
N TYR A 137 21.66 -9.46 -19.39
CA TYR A 137 20.63 -8.55 -18.87
C TYR A 137 20.54 -8.55 -17.35
N LYS A 138 20.87 -9.69 -16.73
CA LYS A 138 20.94 -9.86 -15.28
C LYS A 138 22.12 -9.06 -14.70
N SER A 139 23.31 -9.21 -15.27
CA SER A 139 24.54 -8.61 -14.76
C SER A 139 24.75 -7.15 -15.16
N GLY A 140 24.18 -6.71 -16.28
CA GLY A 140 24.56 -5.45 -16.92
C GLY A 140 25.58 -5.66 -18.04
N PHE A 141 25.61 -4.73 -19.01
CA PHE A 141 26.57 -4.68 -20.10
C PHE A 141 26.71 -3.27 -20.68
N GLY A 142 27.79 -3.03 -21.43
CA GLY A 142 28.10 -1.73 -22.02
C GLY A 142 28.95 -0.85 -21.12
N ASN A 143 28.97 0.45 -21.39
CA ASN A 143 29.76 1.43 -20.64
C ASN A 143 28.86 2.60 -20.20
N VAL A 144 28.86 2.90 -18.90
CA VAL A 144 28.06 3.98 -18.29
C VAL A 144 28.35 5.36 -18.92
N SER A 145 29.55 5.55 -19.47
CA SER A 145 29.93 6.75 -20.22
C SER A 145 29.29 6.88 -21.61
N GLY A 146 28.72 5.79 -22.13
CA GLY A 146 28.15 5.73 -23.47
C GLY A 146 26.85 4.94 -23.47
N GLU A 147 26.83 3.82 -24.19
CA GLU A 147 25.66 2.94 -24.25
C GLU A 147 25.79 1.79 -23.26
N PHE A 148 24.74 1.56 -22.48
CA PHE A 148 24.75 0.53 -21.47
C PHE A 148 23.36 0.05 -21.07
N TRP A 149 23.38 -1.08 -20.39
CA TRP A 149 22.31 -1.63 -19.58
C TRP A 149 22.88 -1.87 -18.18
N LEU A 150 22.32 -1.21 -17.16
CA LEU A 150 22.87 -1.25 -15.80
C LEU A 150 22.82 -2.65 -15.16
N GLY A 151 21.86 -3.48 -15.59
CA GLY A 151 21.64 -4.82 -15.04
C GLY A 151 20.62 -4.84 -13.90
N LYS A 152 20.02 -6.00 -13.64
CA LYS A 152 19.00 -6.17 -12.57
C LYS A 152 19.62 -6.24 -11.17
N PHE A 153 20.89 -6.65 -11.06
CA PHE A 153 21.54 -7.01 -9.80
C PHE A 153 22.26 -5.90 -8.99
N PRO A 154 22.26 -4.61 -9.36
CA PRO A 154 22.56 -3.58 -8.40
C PRO A 154 21.42 -3.49 -7.37
N PRO A 155 21.71 -3.48 -6.05
CA PRO A 155 20.72 -3.21 -5.01
C PRO A 155 20.19 -1.76 -5.04
N ILE A 156 20.58 -0.96 -6.04
CA ILE A 156 20.04 0.39 -6.30
C ILE A 156 18.51 0.35 -6.51
N PHE A 157 17.94 -0.79 -6.90
CA PHE A 157 16.49 -0.97 -7.10
C PHE A 157 15.71 -1.42 -5.87
N CYS A 158 16.37 -1.60 -4.72
CA CYS A 158 15.66 -1.89 -3.47
C CYS A 158 15.06 -0.58 -2.94
N VAL A 159 14.00 -0.10 -3.58
CA VAL A 159 13.13 0.93 -3.01
C VAL A 159 12.45 0.27 -1.81
N HIS A 160 12.81 0.72 -0.62
CA HIS A 160 12.35 0.18 0.65
C HIS A 160 10.94 0.66 1.01
#